data_AF-A0A1V9YSQ7-F1
#
_entry.id   AF-A0A1V9YSQ7-F1
#
_cell.length_a   1.000
_cell.length_b   1.000
_cell.length_c   1.000
_cell.angle_alpha   90.00
_cell.angle_beta   90.00
_cell.angle_gamma   90.00
#
_symmetry.space_group_name_H-M   'P 1'
#
loop_
_entity.id
_entity.type
_entity.pdbx_description
1 polymer ?
#
loop_
_entity_poly.entity_id
_entity_poly.type
_entity_poly.pdbx_seq_one_letter_code
_entity_poly.pdbx_strand_id
1 'polypeptide(L)'
;MHMALLQHKKRRLYEDEDEVETRAEHNVVSKKVCMRPNPVLQTEKMQSVLRGLEHVSTCQGCANKLCASTLAFVKKVQLHLATAPTGHDRLQCAACKLWTLIVTEHVETCDVRNCLVPLCAPARPRLDDPPIQ
;
A
#
# COMPACT_ATOMS: atom_id res chain seq x y z
N MET A 1 33.01 34.85 -28.83
CA MET A 1 32.36 33.71 -28.15
C MET A 1 32.17 34.06 -26.69
N HIS A 2 31.13 33.53 -26.04
CA HIS A 2 30.73 33.85 -24.66
C HIS A 2 31.80 33.53 -23.61
N MET A 3 31.83 34.27 -22.49
CA MET A 3 31.29 33.83 -21.18
C MET A 3 31.56 34.87 -20.07
N ALA A 4 30.91 34.67 -18.90
CA ALA A 4 31.15 35.32 -17.61
C ALA A 4 30.56 36.74 -17.37
N LEU A 5 29.25 36.78 -17.05
CA LEU A 5 28.69 37.78 -16.13
C LEU A 5 28.19 37.07 -14.86
N LEU A 6 28.73 37.48 -13.71
CA LEU A 6 28.03 37.67 -12.42
C LEU A 6 29.06 38.03 -11.34
N GLN A 7 29.29 39.32 -11.17
CA GLN A 7 30.15 39.84 -10.09
C GLN A 7 29.39 39.94 -8.75
N HIS A 8 30.15 40.07 -7.67
CA HIS A 8 29.71 40.11 -6.27
C HIS A 8 28.83 41.34 -5.88
N LYS A 9 28.60 41.52 -4.56
CA LYS A 9 28.03 42.68 -3.82
C LYS A 9 26.48 42.68 -3.83
N LYS A 10 25.72 42.87 -2.72
CA LYS A 10 25.90 43.43 -1.35
C LYS A 10 24.95 42.62 -0.41
N ARG A 11 25.13 42.34 0.90
CA ARG A 11 25.52 43.12 2.10
C ARG A 11 24.57 44.28 2.48
N ARG A 12 23.70 44.01 3.47
CA ARG A 12 22.97 44.96 4.38
C ARG A 12 21.95 45.90 3.71
N LEU A 13 20.87 46.39 4.34
CA LEU A 13 19.99 46.13 5.52
C LEU A 13 19.12 47.44 5.65
N TYR A 14 18.04 47.43 6.44
CA TYR A 14 17.27 48.62 6.93
C TYR A 14 16.30 49.25 5.90
N GLU A 15 15.14 49.87 6.22
CA GLU A 15 14.36 50.18 7.46
C GLU A 15 12.87 50.39 7.01
N ASP A 16 11.79 50.40 7.82
CA ASP A 16 11.27 49.49 8.87
C ASP A 16 9.75 49.81 9.13
N GLU A 17 9.16 49.58 10.33
CA GLU A 17 7.78 49.97 10.82
C GLU A 17 6.54 49.21 10.21
N ASP A 18 5.50 48.75 10.94
CA ASP A 18 5.16 48.87 12.37
C ASP A 18 4.18 47.76 12.88
N GLU A 19 4.22 47.44 14.20
CA GLU A 19 3.26 46.78 15.14
C GLU A 19 2.22 45.70 14.66
N VAL A 20 1.85 44.63 15.40
CA VAL A 20 1.51 44.48 16.83
C VAL A 20 1.77 43.04 17.38
N GLU A 21 2.22 43.00 18.64
CA GLU A 21 2.16 41.95 19.68
C GLU A 21 1.15 40.77 19.50
N THR A 22 1.48 39.49 19.76
CA THR A 22 1.56 38.91 21.13
C THR A 22 2.11 37.48 21.17
N ARG A 23 2.66 37.10 22.34
CA ARG A 23 3.26 35.78 22.64
C ARG A 23 2.22 34.65 22.76
N ALA A 24 2.50 33.49 22.17
CA ALA A 24 2.03 32.19 22.69
C ALA A 24 2.90 31.02 22.19
N GLU A 25 3.93 30.65 22.96
CA GLU A 25 4.44 29.27 22.88
C GLU A 25 3.36 28.32 23.41
N HIS A 26 2.87 27.41 22.57
CA HIS A 26 2.38 26.12 23.07
C HIS A 26 2.61 24.99 22.06
N ASN A 27 3.50 24.10 22.47
CA ASN A 27 3.65 22.76 21.95
C ASN A 27 2.31 22.00 22.03
N VAL A 28 1.58 21.95 20.90
CA VAL A 28 0.43 21.05 20.75
C VAL A 28 0.67 20.15 19.55
N VAL A 29 1.00 18.89 19.85
CA VAL A 29 0.93 17.78 18.91
C VAL A 29 -0.42 17.80 18.19
N SER A 30 -0.41 18.16 16.90
CA SER A 30 -1.56 17.98 16.00
C SER A 30 -1.83 16.49 15.84
N LYS A 31 -2.60 15.93 16.79
CA LYS A 31 -3.17 14.60 16.73
C LYS A 31 -4.00 14.53 15.45
N LYS A 32 -3.44 13.89 14.41
CA LYS A 32 -4.12 13.64 13.15
C LYS A 32 -5.45 12.96 13.48
N VAL A 33 -6.55 13.62 13.14
CA VAL A 33 -7.89 13.19 13.52
C VAL A 33 -8.11 11.76 13.06
N CYS A 34 -8.45 10.88 14.01
CA CYS A 34 -8.75 9.49 13.77
C CYS A 34 -10.12 9.35 13.07
N MET A 35 -10.20 9.80 11.81
CA MET A 35 -11.37 9.56 10.98
C MET A 35 -11.58 8.05 10.87
N ARG A 36 -12.69 7.56 11.46
CA ARG A 36 -13.14 6.18 11.27
C ARG A 36 -13.17 5.92 9.75
N PRO A 37 -12.45 4.90 9.24
CA PRO A 37 -12.46 4.64 7.82
C PRO A 37 -13.88 4.31 7.38
N ASN A 38 -14.39 5.06 6.39
CA ASN A 38 -15.71 4.79 5.82
C ASN A 38 -15.69 3.38 5.20
N PRO A 39 -16.59 2.46 5.61
CA PRO A 39 -16.59 1.09 5.12
C PRO A 39 -16.78 0.99 3.59
N VAL A 40 -17.51 1.93 2.97
CA VAL A 40 -17.69 1.98 1.52
C VAL A 40 -16.36 2.26 0.80
N LEU A 41 -15.53 3.15 1.34
CA LEU A 41 -14.19 3.43 0.79
C LEU A 41 -13.21 2.27 1.02
N GLN A 42 -13.51 1.34 1.94
CA GLN A 42 -12.75 0.11 2.10
C GLN A 42 -13.15 -0.94 1.06
N THR A 43 -14.44 -1.10 0.76
CA THR A 43 -14.90 -2.05 -0.28
C THR A 43 -14.45 -1.63 -1.68
N GLU A 44 -14.52 -0.34 -2.05
CA GLU A 44 -14.02 0.12 -3.36
C GLU A 44 -12.52 -0.14 -3.56
N LYS A 45 -11.71 0.09 -2.50
CA LYS A 45 -10.27 -0.20 -2.52
C LYS A 45 -9.99 -1.69 -2.59
N MET A 46 -10.73 -2.50 -1.84
CA MET A 46 -10.65 -3.96 -1.89
C MET A 46 -10.93 -4.46 -3.32
N GLN A 47 -12.05 -4.03 -3.91
CA GLN A 47 -12.45 -4.39 -5.26
C GLN A 47 -11.44 -3.93 -6.34
N SER A 48 -10.74 -2.80 -6.12
CA SER A 48 -9.63 -2.38 -6.98
C SER A 48 -8.42 -3.32 -6.87
N VAL A 49 -8.07 -3.76 -5.66
CA VAL A 49 -7.01 -4.75 -5.43
C VAL A 49 -7.37 -6.09 -6.07
N LEU A 50 -8.59 -6.59 -5.88
CA LEU A 50 -9.07 -7.86 -6.44
C LEU A 50 -8.99 -7.88 -7.97
N ARG A 51 -9.53 -6.87 -8.66
CA ARG A 51 -9.37 -6.72 -10.13
C ARG A 51 -7.90 -6.67 -10.57
N GLY A 52 -7.04 -6.05 -9.76
CA GLY A 52 -5.60 -6.07 -9.98
C GLY A 52 -4.99 -7.47 -9.86
N LEU A 53 -5.44 -8.27 -8.87
CA LEU A 53 -4.97 -9.63 -8.62
C LEU A 53 -5.45 -10.61 -9.70
N GLU A 54 -6.68 -10.47 -10.19
CA GLU A 54 -7.19 -11.25 -11.32
C GLU A 54 -6.31 -11.06 -12.57
N HIS A 55 -5.88 -9.84 -12.87
CA HIS A 55 -4.92 -9.59 -13.94
C HIS A 55 -3.51 -10.14 -13.64
N VAL A 56 -3.01 -9.91 -12.42
CA VAL A 56 -1.66 -10.33 -11.99
C VAL A 56 -1.54 -11.84 -11.80
N SER A 57 -2.66 -12.58 -11.71
CA SER A 57 -2.70 -14.05 -11.66
C SER A 57 -1.92 -14.72 -12.80
N THR A 58 -1.82 -14.07 -13.97
CA THR A 58 -1.09 -14.51 -15.16
C THR A 58 -0.09 -13.48 -15.68
N CYS A 59 -0.25 -12.19 -15.33
CA CYS A 59 0.60 -11.12 -15.84
C CYS A 59 1.85 -10.87 -14.98
N GLN A 60 3.03 -10.99 -15.59
CA GLN A 60 4.32 -10.70 -14.94
C GLN A 60 4.74 -9.22 -14.98
N GLY A 61 4.01 -8.39 -15.73
CA GLY A 61 4.23 -6.94 -15.84
C GLY A 61 3.67 -6.36 -17.13
N CYS A 62 2.96 -5.23 -17.03
CA CYS A 62 2.48 -4.46 -18.19
C CYS A 62 2.45 -2.96 -17.86
N ALA A 63 2.15 -2.11 -18.86
CA ALA A 63 2.14 -0.65 -18.70
C ALA A 63 0.98 -0.11 -17.82
N ASN A 64 -0.01 -0.94 -17.47
CA ASN A 64 -1.15 -0.54 -16.65
C ASN A 64 -0.70 -0.19 -15.22
N LYS A 65 -1.07 1.00 -14.73
CA LYS A 65 -0.70 1.48 -13.40
C LYS A 65 -1.23 0.59 -12.28
N LEU A 66 -2.44 0.04 -12.42
CA LEU A 66 -3.02 -0.89 -11.44
C LEU A 66 -2.21 -2.21 -11.38
N CYS A 67 -1.81 -2.73 -12.54
CA CYS A 67 -0.92 -3.91 -12.61
C CYS A 67 0.40 -3.64 -11.89
N ALA A 68 1.06 -2.51 -12.18
CA ALA A 68 2.30 -2.13 -11.52
C ALA A 68 2.15 -1.99 -9.98
N SER A 69 1.08 -1.35 -9.49
CA SER A 69 0.83 -1.24 -8.05
C SER A 69 0.53 -2.58 -7.39
N THR A 70 -0.24 -3.45 -8.06
CA THR A 70 -0.64 -4.74 -7.49
C THR A 70 0.50 -5.76 -7.54
N LEU A 71 1.33 -5.78 -8.59
CA LEU A 71 2.59 -6.53 -8.61
C LEU A 71 3.55 -6.08 -7.50
N ALA A 72 3.68 -4.78 -7.26
CA ALA A 72 4.51 -4.28 -6.18
C ALA A 72 3.98 -4.69 -4.79
N PHE A 73 2.65 -4.75 -4.62
CA PHE A 73 2.01 -5.26 -3.40
C PHE A 73 2.23 -6.77 -3.22
N VAL A 74 1.99 -7.58 -4.27
CA VAL A 74 2.25 -9.03 -4.29
C VAL A 74 3.71 -9.33 -3.95
N LYS A 75 4.67 -8.62 -4.54
CA LYS A 75 6.11 -8.79 -4.23
C LYS A 75 6.45 -8.47 -2.78
N LYS A 76 5.82 -7.46 -2.17
CA LYS A 76 5.98 -7.17 -0.72
C LYS A 76 5.44 -8.30 0.15
N VAL A 77 4.32 -8.90 -0.23
CA VAL A 77 3.77 -10.07 0.49
C VAL A 77 4.66 -11.30 0.31
N GLN A 78 5.14 -11.59 -0.90
CA GLN A 78 6.12 -12.66 -1.14
C GLN A 78 7.36 -12.49 -0.26
N LEU A 79 7.91 -11.27 -0.20
CA LEU A 79 9.04 -10.95 0.67
C LEU A 79 8.70 -11.17 2.16
N HIS A 80 7.58 -10.63 2.64
CA HIS A 80 7.12 -10.83 4.03
C HIS A 80 7.00 -12.32 4.39
N LEU A 81 6.45 -13.14 3.49
CA LEU A 81 6.30 -14.58 3.71
C LEU A 81 7.66 -15.32 3.69
N ALA A 82 8.61 -14.87 2.85
CA ALA A 82 9.94 -15.46 2.75
C ALA A 82 10.89 -15.03 3.90
N THR A 83 10.71 -13.84 4.46
CA THR A 83 11.55 -13.29 5.55
C THR A 83 10.84 -13.28 6.91
N ALA A 84 9.72 -13.99 7.04
CA ALA A 84 9.02 -14.12 8.31
C ALA A 84 9.91 -14.87 9.32
N PRO A 85 10.09 -14.36 10.57
CA PRO A 85 10.92 -15.03 11.56
C PRO A 85 10.33 -16.38 12.00
N THR A 86 11.20 -17.29 12.44
CA THR A 86 10.77 -18.56 13.04
C THR A 86 9.85 -18.30 14.23
N GLY A 87 8.64 -18.88 14.22
CA GLY A 87 7.60 -18.58 15.21
C GLY A 87 6.65 -17.43 14.85
N HIS A 88 6.70 -16.90 13.62
CA HIS A 88 5.77 -15.87 13.15
C HIS A 88 4.31 -16.35 13.11
N ASP A 89 3.48 -15.86 14.03
CA ASP A 89 2.05 -16.14 14.03
C ASP A 89 1.29 -15.31 12.98
N ARG A 90 0.87 -16.01 11.92
CA ARG A 90 0.07 -15.48 10.81
C ARG A 90 -1.35 -15.10 11.24
N LEU A 91 -1.88 -15.73 12.30
CA LEU A 91 -3.17 -15.43 12.92
C LEU A 91 -3.11 -14.22 13.87
N GLN A 92 -1.94 -13.65 14.13
CA GLN A 92 -1.81 -12.38 14.87
C GLN A 92 -1.25 -11.24 14.02
N CYS A 93 -0.38 -11.52 13.05
CA CYS A 93 0.15 -10.51 12.14
C CYS A 93 -0.97 -9.83 11.31
N ALA A 94 -1.12 -8.50 11.48
CA ALA A 94 -2.12 -7.72 10.75
C ALA A 94 -1.95 -7.76 9.22
N ALA A 95 -0.71 -7.82 8.73
CA ALA A 95 -0.44 -7.96 7.30
C ALA A 95 -0.87 -9.33 6.76
N CYS A 96 -0.63 -10.42 7.51
CA CYS A 96 -1.12 -11.75 7.15
C CYS A 96 -2.65 -11.82 7.22
N LYS A 97 -3.29 -11.30 8.27
CA LYS A 97 -4.77 -11.22 8.38
C LYS A 97 -5.38 -10.55 7.15
N LEU A 98 -4.90 -9.36 6.79
CA LEU A 98 -5.39 -8.63 5.63
C LEU A 98 -5.15 -9.41 4.32
N TRP A 99 -3.96 -10.00 4.14
CA TRP A 99 -3.66 -10.78 2.95
C TRP A 99 -4.52 -12.04 2.84
N THR A 100 -4.78 -12.75 3.95
CA THR A 100 -5.67 -13.92 3.95
C THR A 100 -7.07 -13.54 3.48
N LEU A 101 -7.66 -12.44 3.98
CA LEU A 101 -8.97 -11.97 3.53
C LEU A 101 -8.99 -11.67 2.01
N ILE A 102 -7.95 -10.98 1.51
CA ILE A 102 -7.80 -10.67 0.08
C ILE A 102 -7.70 -11.95 -0.77
N VAL A 103 -6.94 -12.95 -0.30
CA VAL A 103 -6.77 -14.22 -1.02
C VAL A 103 -8.02 -15.09 -0.97
N THR A 104 -8.74 -15.12 0.15
CA THR A 104 -10.01 -15.85 0.27
C THR A 104 -11.00 -15.39 -0.80
N GLU A 105 -11.22 -14.07 -0.93
CA GLU A 105 -12.16 -13.56 -1.95
C GLU A 105 -11.61 -13.71 -3.38
N HIS A 106 -10.30 -13.55 -3.59
CA HIS A 106 -9.69 -13.81 -4.89
C HIS A 106 -9.81 -15.28 -5.32
N VAL A 107 -9.79 -16.23 -4.38
CA VAL A 107 -9.94 -17.67 -4.66
C VAL A 107 -11.33 -18.00 -5.22
N GLU A 108 -12.37 -17.26 -4.85
CA GLU A 108 -13.74 -17.48 -5.34
C GLU A 108 -13.90 -17.14 -6.82
N THR A 109 -13.11 -16.19 -7.36
CA THR A 109 -13.15 -15.81 -8.79
C THR A 109 -11.98 -16.34 -9.64
N CYS A 110 -10.93 -16.89 -9.01
CA CYS A 110 -9.71 -17.27 -9.71
C CYS A 110 -9.73 -18.74 -10.17
N ASP A 111 -9.84 -18.97 -11.48
CA ASP A 111 -9.73 -20.30 -12.10
C ASP A 111 -8.27 -20.73 -12.40
N VAL A 112 -7.36 -19.77 -12.59
CA VAL A 112 -5.98 -19.97 -13.11
C VAL A 112 -5.17 -21.02 -12.35
N ARG A 113 -4.92 -22.21 -12.92
CA ARG A 113 -4.20 -23.31 -12.26
C ARG A 113 -2.84 -22.92 -11.67
N ASN A 114 -2.05 -22.14 -12.41
CA ASN A 114 -0.73 -21.66 -12.01
C ASN A 114 -0.78 -20.18 -11.60
N CYS A 115 -1.71 -19.81 -10.72
CA CYS A 115 -1.89 -18.43 -10.29
C CYS A 115 -0.63 -17.87 -9.60
N LEU A 116 -0.14 -16.73 -10.08
CA LEU A 116 1.03 -16.04 -9.52
C LEU A 116 0.76 -15.37 -8.16
N VAL A 117 -0.50 -15.32 -7.71
CA VAL A 117 -0.90 -14.71 -6.43
C VAL A 117 -0.50 -15.63 -5.25
N PRO A 118 0.34 -15.15 -4.31
CA PRO A 118 0.81 -15.94 -3.18
C PRO A 118 -0.34 -16.52 -2.36
N LEU A 119 -0.24 -17.80 -2.02
CA LEU A 119 -1.23 -18.56 -1.26
C LEU A 119 -2.56 -18.82 -1.99
N CYS A 120 -2.79 -18.33 -3.21
CA CYS A 120 -4.03 -18.63 -3.95
C CYS A 120 -4.18 -20.15 -4.17
N ALA A 121 -3.18 -20.80 -4.79
CA ALA A 121 -3.22 -22.24 -5.05
C ALA A 121 -3.47 -23.12 -3.79
N PRO A 122 -2.77 -22.96 -2.64
CA PRO A 122 -3.05 -23.74 -1.44
C PRO A 122 -4.30 -23.30 -0.65
N ALA A 123 -4.87 -22.12 -0.93
CA ALA A 123 -6.11 -21.66 -0.32
C ALA A 123 -7.37 -22.02 -1.13
N ARG A 124 -7.22 -22.52 -2.37
CA ARG A 124 -8.36 -23.06 -3.10
C ARG A 124 -8.96 -24.24 -2.35
N PRO A 125 -10.29 -24.30 -2.18
CA PRO A 125 -10.92 -25.55 -1.77
C PRO A 125 -10.51 -26.62 -2.77
N ARG A 126 -10.06 -27.78 -2.27
CA ARG A 126 -9.84 -28.94 -3.13
C ARG A 126 -11.19 -29.32 -3.70
N LEU A 127 -11.29 -29.38 -5.03
CA LEU A 127 -12.51 -29.82 -5.72
C LEU A 127 -12.90 -31.27 -5.34
N ASP A 128 -11.95 -32.02 -4.78
CA ASP A 128 -12.08 -33.38 -4.24
C ASP A 128 -12.50 -33.45 -2.76
N ASP A 129 -12.73 -32.35 -2.05
CA ASP A 129 -13.28 -32.40 -0.69
C ASP A 129 -14.79 -32.69 -0.81
N PRO A 130 -15.28 -33.89 -0.41
CA PRO A 130 -16.69 -34.21 -0.55
C PRO A 130 -17.51 -33.29 0.37
N PRO A 131 -18.74 -32.88 -0.03
CA PRO A 131 -19.60 -32.12 0.85
C PRO A 131 -19.81 -32.92 2.14
N ILE A 132 -19.51 -32.29 3.29
CA ILE A 132 -19.72 -32.87 4.61
C ILE A 132 -21.21 -33.22 4.73
N GLN A 133 -21.50 -34.52 4.81
CA GLN A 133 -22.85 -35.08 5.00
C GLN A 133 -23.22 -35.17 6.48
#